data_AF-A0A442SHH7-F1
#
_entry.id   AF-A0A442SHH7-F1
#
_cell.length_a   1.000
_cell.length_b   1.000
_cell.length_c   1.000
_cell.angle_alpha   90.00
_cell.angle_beta   90.00
_cell.angle_gamma   90.00
#
_symmetry.space_group_name_H-M   'P 1'
#
loop_
_entity.id
_entity.type
_entity.pdbx_description
1 polymer ?
#
loop_
_entity_poly.entity_id
_entity_poly.type
_entity_poly.pdbx_seq_one_letter_code
_entity_poly.pdbx_strand_id
1 'polypeptide(L)'
;MSIITARAKLLAIADRAPIELGVEIIDIIENEMFRAPPVRKARSTSSPLTEGLRRRIKRYAHENPDATFHEIATHHSVSIGRVSETLNDKYPNRKATQ
;
A
#
# COMPACT_ATOMS: atom_id res chain seq x y z
N MET A 1 -23.90 -6.62 -2.67
CA MET A 1 -23.41 -7.87 -2.05
C MET A 1 -21.91 -7.96 -2.32
N SER A 2 -21.07 -8.24 -1.31
CA SER A 2 -19.62 -8.38 -1.57
C SER A 2 -19.32 -9.69 -2.28
N ILE A 3 -18.20 -9.78 -3.02
CA ILE A 3 -17.77 -11.04 -3.65
C ILE A 3 -17.55 -12.16 -2.63
N ILE A 4 -17.13 -11.81 -1.41
CA ILE A 4 -16.98 -12.74 -0.28
C ILE A 4 -18.36 -13.33 0.10
N THR A 5 -19.37 -12.46 0.24
CA THR A 5 -20.74 -12.88 0.56
C THR A 5 -21.37 -13.71 -0.55
N ALA A 6 -21.07 -13.41 -1.82
CA ALA A 6 -21.58 -14.17 -2.96
C ALA A 6 -20.98 -15.59 -3.02
N ARG A 7 -19.65 -15.72 -2.85
CA ARG A 7 -18.97 -17.03 -2.81
C ARG A 7 -19.51 -17.91 -1.68
N ALA A 8 -19.68 -17.36 -0.48
CA ALA A 8 -20.24 -18.11 0.66
C ALA A 8 -21.65 -18.67 0.37
N LYS A 9 -22.49 -17.89 -0.31
CA LYS A 9 -23.83 -18.35 -0.72
C LYS A 9 -23.77 -19.44 -1.79
N LEU A 10 -22.87 -19.31 -2.76
CA LEU A 10 -22.73 -20.30 -3.83
C LEU A 10 -22.13 -21.62 -3.31
N LEU A 11 -21.21 -21.58 -2.36
CA LEU A 11 -20.72 -22.78 -1.67
C LEU A 11 -21.85 -23.51 -0.94
N ALA A 12 -22.69 -22.79 -0.20
CA ALA A 12 -23.86 -23.37 0.45
C ALA A 12 -24.90 -23.93 -0.56
N ILE A 13 -24.90 -23.43 -1.79
CA ILE A 13 -25.72 -23.97 -2.88
C ILE A 13 -25.08 -25.24 -3.46
N ALA A 14 -23.75 -25.26 -3.63
CA ALA A 14 -23.01 -26.42 -4.11
C ALA A 14 -23.18 -27.63 -3.17
N ASP A 15 -23.13 -27.41 -1.86
CA ASP A 15 -23.28 -28.48 -0.85
C ASP A 15 -24.62 -29.22 -0.90
N ARG A 16 -25.67 -28.56 -1.40
CA ARG A 16 -27.04 -29.10 -1.51
C ARG A 16 -27.43 -29.46 -2.94
N ALA A 17 -26.55 -29.20 -3.90
CA ALA A 17 -26.77 -29.53 -5.30
C ALA A 17 -26.41 -31.01 -5.56
N PRO A 18 -26.94 -31.61 -6.63
CA PRO A 18 -26.40 -32.87 -7.16
C PRO A 18 -24.89 -32.77 -7.38
N ILE A 19 -24.15 -33.85 -7.13
CA ILE A 19 -22.68 -33.86 -7.06
C ILE A 19 -22.03 -33.18 -8.28
N GLU A 20 -22.47 -33.54 -9.48
CA GLU A 20 -21.94 -33.01 -10.74
C GLU A 20 -22.07 -31.47 -10.82
N LEU A 21 -23.23 -30.94 -10.42
CA LEU A 21 -23.51 -29.51 -10.41
C LEU A 21 -22.78 -28.80 -9.27
N GLY A 22 -22.65 -29.44 -8.10
CA GLY A 22 -21.89 -28.92 -6.97
C GLY A 22 -20.41 -28.72 -7.32
N VAL A 23 -19.80 -29.70 -8.02
CA VAL A 23 -18.43 -29.62 -8.51
C VAL A 23 -18.24 -28.47 -9.50
N GLU A 24 -19.16 -28.31 -10.45
CA GLU A 24 -19.11 -27.22 -11.44
C GLU A 24 -19.21 -25.84 -10.77
N ILE A 25 -20.09 -25.69 -9.77
CA ILE A 25 -20.22 -24.45 -9.00
C ILE A 25 -18.93 -24.13 -8.25
N ILE A 26 -18.30 -25.13 -7.62
CA ILE A 26 -17.03 -24.95 -6.91
C ILE A 26 -15.93 -24.52 -7.89
N ASP A 27 -15.83 -25.16 -9.05
CA ASP A 27 -14.84 -24.84 -10.07
C ASP A 27 -14.95 -23.38 -10.56
N ILE A 28 -16.18 -22.91 -10.84
CA ILE A 28 -16.44 -21.51 -11.20
C ILE A 28 -16.04 -20.55 -10.06
N ILE A 29 -16.34 -20.88 -8.80
CA ILE A 29 -15.99 -20.04 -7.65
C ILE A 29 -14.47 -19.90 -7.54
N GLU A 30 -13.73 -21.00 -7.70
CA GLU A 30 -12.29 -21.02 -7.55
C GLU A 30 -11.57 -20.32 -8.71
N ASN A 31 -12.01 -20.56 -9.93
CA ASN A 31 -11.32 -20.11 -11.14
C ASN A 31 -11.78 -18.75 -11.66
N GLU A 32 -13.04 -18.36 -11.42
CA GLU A 32 -13.62 -17.15 -12.05
C GLU A 32 -13.98 -16.06 -11.03
N MET A 33 -14.29 -16.43 -9.78
CA MET A 33 -14.76 -15.46 -8.76
C MET A 33 -13.64 -14.91 -7.87
N PHE A 34 -12.49 -14.58 -8.45
CA PHE A 34 -11.37 -13.98 -7.72
C PHE A 34 -11.30 -12.46 -7.91
N ARG A 35 -10.69 -11.77 -6.94
CA ARG A 35 -10.36 -10.36 -7.11
C ARG A 35 -9.08 -10.28 -7.95
N ALA A 36 -9.12 -9.53 -9.05
CA ALA A 36 -7.91 -9.22 -9.80
C ALA A 36 -6.83 -8.67 -8.86
N PRO A 37 -5.56 -9.11 -8.99
CA PRO A 37 -4.50 -8.64 -8.13
C PRO A 37 -4.39 -7.12 -8.24
N PRO A 38 -4.13 -6.40 -7.13
CA PRO A 38 -3.99 -4.96 -7.17
C PRO A 38 -2.77 -4.58 -8.03
N VAL A 39 -3.03 -4.04 -9.22
CA VAL A 39 -1.98 -3.50 -10.09
C VAL A 39 -1.84 -2.00 -9.85
N ARG A 40 -0.61 -1.53 -9.67
CA ARG A 40 -0.33 -0.09 -9.55
C ARG A 40 -0.60 0.59 -10.90
N LYS A 41 -1.66 1.40 -10.97
CA LYS A 41 -2.03 2.13 -12.20
C LYS A 41 -1.12 3.33 -12.49
N ALA A 42 -0.67 4.02 -11.44
CA ALA A 42 0.16 5.22 -11.57
C ALA A 42 1.66 4.87 -11.55
N ARG A 43 2.44 5.48 -12.45
CA ARG A 43 3.90 5.40 -12.42
C ARG A 43 4.43 5.97 -11.10
N SER A 44 5.55 5.42 -10.63
CA SER A 44 6.24 5.98 -9.47
C SER A 44 6.87 7.31 -9.84
N THR A 45 6.26 8.42 -9.44
CA THR A 45 6.76 9.78 -9.75
C THR A 45 7.74 10.28 -8.70
N SER A 46 7.78 9.65 -7.53
CA SER A 46 8.56 10.16 -6.41
C SER A 46 10.02 9.70 -6.49
N SER A 47 10.95 10.62 -6.75
CA SER A 47 12.40 10.36 -6.71
C SER A 47 12.83 9.74 -5.38
N PRO A 48 13.80 8.81 -5.32
CA PRO A 48 14.27 8.24 -4.06
C PRO A 48 14.69 9.33 -3.06
N LEU A 49 14.33 9.18 -1.79
CA LEU A 49 14.76 10.10 -0.75
C LEU A 49 16.25 9.87 -0.46
N THR A 50 17.10 10.73 -1.02
CA THR A 50 18.55 10.65 -0.85
C THR A 50 18.96 11.01 0.57
N GLU A 51 20.11 10.49 1.00
CA GLU A 51 20.66 10.79 2.33
C GLU A 51 20.93 12.30 2.52
N GLY A 52 21.43 12.97 1.48
CA GLY A 52 21.61 14.42 1.50
C GLY A 52 20.29 15.18 1.71
N LEU A 53 19.18 14.71 1.13
CA LEU A 53 17.87 15.31 1.34
C LEU A 53 17.33 15.03 2.74
N ARG A 54 17.55 13.83 3.30
CA ARG A 54 17.19 13.52 4.70
C ARG A 54 17.88 14.46 5.68
N ARG A 55 19.19 14.67 5.52
CA ARG A 55 19.97 15.58 6.38
C ARG A 55 19.45 17.02 6.29
N ARG A 56 19.10 17.48 5.09
CA ARG A 56 18.50 18.81 4.91
C ARG A 56 17.16 18.95 5.62
N ILE A 57 16.28 17.95 5.50
CA ILE A 57 14.98 17.93 6.19
C ILE A 57 15.17 17.95 7.72
N LYS A 58 16.05 17.09 8.26
CA LYS A 58 16.34 17.05 9.71
C LYS A 58 16.90 18.38 10.22
N ARG A 59 17.86 18.95 9.48
CA ARG A 59 18.44 20.25 9.82
C ARG A 59 17.39 21.36 9.80
N TYR A 60 16.57 21.42 8.75
CA TYR A 60 15.51 22.43 8.64
C TYR A 60 14.52 22.32 9.80
N ALA A 61 14.08 21.12 10.16
CA ALA A 61 13.18 20.90 11.30
C ALA A 61 13.82 21.26 12.64
N HIS A 62 15.13 21.05 12.80
CA HIS A 62 15.87 21.45 13.99
C HIS A 62 16.03 22.98 14.09
N GLU A 63 16.27 23.65 12.96
CA GLU A 63 16.39 25.11 12.87
C GLU A 63 15.02 25.81 13.01
N ASN A 64 13.92 25.11 12.68
CA ASN A 64 12.56 25.64 12.70
C ASN A 64 11.64 24.68 13.48
N PRO A 65 11.70 24.66 14.82
CA PRO A 65 10.96 23.69 15.64
C PRO A 65 9.44 23.79 15.52
N ASP A 66 8.93 24.98 15.17
CA ASP A 66 7.49 25.24 14.98
C ASP A 66 7.01 24.96 13.55
N ALA A 67 7.93 24.62 12.63
CA ALA A 67 7.56 24.35 11.24
C ALA A 67 6.70 23.08 11.15
N THR A 68 5.56 23.21 10.50
CA THR A 68 4.67 22.09 10.20
C THR A 68 5.29 21.17 9.15
N PHE A 69 4.91 19.89 9.13
CA PHE A 69 5.36 18.97 8.09
C PHE A 69 4.99 19.42 6.68
N HIS A 70 3.91 20.21 6.54
CA HIS A 70 3.51 20.77 5.25
C HIS A 70 4.51 21.82 4.76
N GLU A 71 4.94 22.74 5.64
CA GLU A 71 5.92 23.78 5.30
C GLU A 71 7.27 23.17 4.92
N ILE A 72 7.74 22.18 5.70
CA ILE A 72 8.99 21.47 5.41
C ILE A 72 8.89 20.72 4.07
N ALA A 73 7.73 20.12 3.78
CA ALA A 73 7.49 19.39 2.54
C ALA A 73 7.49 20.33 1.32
N THR A 74 6.84 21.50 1.44
CA THR A 74 6.82 22.54 0.41
C THR A 74 8.22 23.11 0.18
N HIS A 75 8.98 23.39 1.25
CA HIS A 75 10.35 23.92 1.14
C HIS A 75 11.30 22.97 0.39
N HIS A 76 11.11 21.65 0.55
CA HIS A 76 11.97 20.64 -0.08
C HIS A 76 11.36 19.95 -1.31
N SER A 77 10.17 20.37 -1.75
CA SER A 77 9.43 19.76 -2.86
C SER A 77 9.25 18.24 -2.72
N VAL A 78 8.91 17.78 -1.51
CA VAL A 78 8.68 16.37 -1.18
C VAL A 78 7.25 16.14 -0.67
N SER A 79 6.83 14.88 -0.57
CA SER A 79 5.58 14.54 0.10
C SER A 79 5.70 14.68 1.62
N ILE A 80 4.61 15.09 2.27
CA ILE A 80 4.52 15.21 3.74
C ILE A 80 4.86 13.87 4.42
N GLY A 81 4.43 12.75 3.85
CA GLY A 81 4.76 11.42 4.35
C GLY A 81 6.26 11.17 4.45
N ARG A 82 7.06 11.67 3.49
CA ARG A 82 8.52 11.54 3.53
C ARG A 82 9.17 12.39 4.59
N VAL A 83 8.63 13.57 4.88
CA VAL A 83 9.07 14.40 6.00
C VAL A 83 8.83 13.65 7.30
N SER A 84 7.60 13.16 7.51
CA SER A 84 7.25 12.37 8.69
C SER A 84 8.12 11.11 8.85
N GLU A 85 8.35 10.35 7.77
CA GLU A 85 9.24 9.18 7.78
C GLU A 85 10.69 9.55 8.13
N THR A 86 11.18 10.69 7.65
CA THR A 86 12.55 11.16 7.89
C THR A 86 12.75 11.61 9.33
N LEU A 87 11.78 12.32 9.90
CA LEU A 87 11.87 12.83 11.28
C LEU A 87 11.63 11.74 12.32
N ASN A 88 10.81 10.74 12.01
CA ASN A 88 10.53 9.62 12.91
C ASN A 88 11.51 8.44 12.77
N ASP A 89 12.52 8.55 11.90
CA ASP A 89 13.50 7.48 11.61
C ASP A 89 12.90 6.09 11.35
N LYS A 90 11.65 6.03 10.86
CA LYS A 90 10.89 4.78 10.67
C LYS A 90 11.49 3.82 9.63
N TYR A 91 12.52 4.25 8.90
CA TYR A 91 13.32 3.39 8.05
C TYR A 91 14.81 3.68 8.27
N PRO A 92 15.51 2.95 9.16
CA PRO A 92 16.95 2.96 9.16
C PRO A 92 17.47 2.49 7.81
N ASN A 93 18.57 3.11 7.40
CA ASN A 93 19.17 3.02 6.08
C ASN A 93 19.37 1.55 5.63
N ARG A 94 18.53 1.05 4.71
CA ARG A 94 18.72 -0.30 4.12
C ARG A 94 19.97 -0.41 3.21
N LYS A 95 20.70 0.69 3.00
CA LYS A 95 21.94 0.74 2.21
C LYS A 95 23.17 1.16 3.02
N ALA A 96 23.14 1.05 4.35
CA ALA A 96 24.33 1.18 5.19
C ALA A 96 25.03 -0.17 5.47
N THR A 97 24.59 -1.26 4.82
CA THR A 97 25.13 -2.61 4.99
C THR A 97 25.53 -3.20 3.65
N GLN A 98 26.54 -2.63 3.01
CA GLN A 98 27.43 -3.30 2.06
C GLN A 98 28.81 -2.67 2.19
#